data_AF-A0AAV5VTP2-F1
#
_entry.id   AF-A0AAV5VTP2-F1
#
_cell.length_a   1.000
_cell.length_b   1.000
_cell.length_c   1.000
_cell.angle_alpha   90.00
_cell.angle_beta   90.00
_cell.angle_gamma   90.00
#
_symmetry.space_group_name_H-M   'P 1'
#
loop_
_entity.id
_entity.type
_entity.pdbx_description
1 polymer ?
#
loop_
_entity_poly.entity_id
_entity_poly.type
_entity_poly.pdbx_seq_one_letter_code
_entity_poly.pdbx_strand_id
1 'polypeptide(L)' 'LQRWELCRAGYEFSLVEDLFVYHRGIVRFGSECFKKKEIARRINIRRYLPILILFKRRMDLLYPMTRESCAIEDESRLY' A
#
# COMPACT_ATOMS: atom_id res chain seq x y z
N LEU A 1 3.48 -0.44 -3.30
CA LEU A 1 4.28 0.24 -4.35
C LEU A 1 4.87 -0.78 -5.32
N GLN A 2 5.82 -1.64 -4.91
CA GLN A 2 6.48 -2.58 -5.82
C GLN A 2 5.52 -3.58 -6.51
N ARG A 3 4.58 -4.18 -5.78
CA ARG A 3 3.55 -5.06 -6.38
C ARG A 3 2.72 -4.35 -7.47
N TRP A 4 2.52 -3.05 -7.34
CA TRP A 4 1.67 -2.31 -8.27
C TRP A 4 2.42 -1.92 -9.53
N GLU A 5 3.69 -1.56 -9.39
CA GLU A 5 4.56 -1.33 -10.55
C GLU A 5 4.65 -2.59 -11.41
N LEU A 6 4.76 -3.77 -10.79
CA LEU A 6 4.73 -5.05 -11.49
C LEU A 6 3.39 -5.29 -12.21
N CYS A 7 2.25 -5.09 -11.53
CA CYS A 7 0.94 -5.17 -12.21
C CYS A 7 0.88 -4.20 -13.40
N ARG A 8 1.28 -2.93 -13.19
CA ARG A 8 1.23 -1.89 -14.23
C ARG A 8 2.14 -2.23 -15.42
N ALA A 9 3.23 -2.95 -15.19
CA ALA A 9 4.12 -3.47 -16.22
C ALA A 9 3.65 -4.78 -16.89
N GLY A 10 2.45 -5.28 -16.55
CA GLY A 10 1.85 -6.46 -17.19
C GLY A 10 2.22 -7.80 -16.55
N TYR A 11 2.78 -7.80 -15.34
CA TYR A 11 3.03 -9.05 -14.61
C TYR A 11 1.76 -9.56 -13.95
N GLU A 12 1.51 -10.86 -14.10
CA GLU A 12 0.44 -11.57 -13.38
C GLU A 12 0.98 -12.21 -12.11
N PHE A 13 0.28 -12.01 -10.99
CA PHE A 13 0.62 -12.66 -9.73
C PHE A 13 -0.06 -14.03 -9.68
N SER A 14 0.72 -15.09 -9.81
CA SER A 14 0.27 -16.42 -9.44
C SER A 14 0.35 -16.57 -7.92
N LEU A 15 -0.76 -16.87 -7.27
CA LEU A 15 -0.78 -17.21 -5.85
C LEU A 15 -0.14 -18.58 -5.69
N VAL A 16 1.04 -18.63 -5.08
CA VAL A 16 1.62 -19.89 -4.59
C VAL A 16 0.93 -20.22 -3.27
N GLU A 17 0.44 -21.46 -3.12
CA GLU A 17 -0.44 -21.91 -2.03
C GLU A 17 0.09 -21.60 -0.61
N ASP A 18 1.41 -21.45 -0.42
CA ASP A 18 2.05 -21.20 0.88
C ASP A 18 2.24 -19.70 1.20
N LEU A 19 1.20 -18.90 1.03
CA LEU A 19 1.22 -17.51 1.49
C LEU A 19 1.19 -17.49 3.03
N PHE A 20 2.32 -17.17 3.66
CA PHE A 20 2.41 -16.89 5.10
C PHE A 20 1.28 -15.94 5.52
N VAL A 21 0.27 -16.48 6.20
CA VAL A 21 -0.85 -15.70 6.72
C VAL A 21 -0.36 -14.96 7.95
N TYR A 22 0.06 -13.71 7.78
CA TYR A 22 0.32 -12.83 8.92
C TYR A 22 -1.03 -12.40 9.51
N HIS A 23 -1.37 -12.94 10.67
CA HIS A 23 -2.48 -12.39 11.45
C HIS A 23 -2.04 -11.04 12.03
N ARG A 24 -2.78 -9.97 11.73
CA ARG A 24 -2.64 -8.72 12.48
C ARG A 24 -2.98 -9.03 13.92
N GLY A 25 -1.98 -9.03 14.81
CA GLY A 25 -2.24 -9.17 16.24
C GLY A 25 -3.28 -8.15 16.69
N ILE A 26 -4.26 -8.59 17.48
CA ILE A 26 -5.34 -7.74 17.98
C ILE A 26 -4.70 -6.69 18.90
N VAL A 27 -4.63 -5.45 18.43
CA VAL A 27 -4.15 -4.32 19.23
C VAL A 27 -5.36 -3.70 19.93
N ARG A 28 -5.40 -3.73 21.27
CA ARG A 28 -6.44 -3.04 22.02
C ARG A 28 -6.31 -1.53 21.81
N PHE A 29 -7.42 -0.87 21.47
CA PHE A 29 -7.50 0.58 21.38
C PHE A 29 -7.03 1.23 22.68
N GLY A 30 -6.24 2.30 22.59
CA GLY A 30 -5.69 2.99 23.77
C GLY A 30 -4.50 2.30 24.46
N SER A 31 -4.13 1.06 24.07
CA SER A 31 -2.92 0.41 24.56
C SER A 31 -1.65 1.17 24.16
N GLU A 32 -0.54 0.94 24.87
CA GLU A 32 0.75 1.55 24.53
C GLU A 32 1.20 1.16 23.11
N CYS A 33 0.98 -0.10 22.72
CA CYS A 33 1.25 -0.58 21.36
C CYS A 33 0.41 0.18 20.32
N PHE A 34 -0.88 0.42 20.59
CA PHE A 34 -1.74 1.23 19.73
C PHE A 34 -1.20 2.66 19.59
N LYS A 35 -0.84 3.31 20.70
CA LYS A 35 -0.29 4.67 20.70
C LYS A 35 1.01 4.76 19.90
N LYS A 36 1.94 3.81 20.09
CA LYS A 36 3.20 3.76 19.33
C LYS A 36 2.96 3.58 17.83
N LYS A 37 2.04 2.69 17.44
CA LYS A 37 1.65 2.50 16.03
C LYS A 37 1.03 3.76 15.44
N GLU A 38 0.15 4.43 16.16
CA GLU A 38 -0.52 5.64 15.69
C GLU A 38 0.45 6.83 15.57
N ILE A 39 1.38 7.00 16.50
CA ILE A 39 2.44 8.01 16.41
C ILE A 39 3.32 7.74 15.17
N ALA A 40 3.79 6.50 15.01
CA ALA A 40 4.59 6.12 13.84
C ALA A 40 3.82 6.36 12.53
N ARG A 41 2.52 6.03 12.49
CA ARG A 41 1.65 6.30 11.34
C ARG A 41 1.59 7.79 11.02
N ARG A 42 1.30 8.64 12.02
CA ARG A 42 1.19 10.10 11.85
C ARG A 42 2.48 10.76 11.39
N ILE A 43 3.63 10.29 11.87
CA ILE A 43 4.93 10.79 11.43
C ILE A 43 5.17 10.42 9.97
N ASN A 44 4.89 9.15 9.61
CA ASN A 44 5.20 8.63 8.29
C ASN A 44 4.21 9.08 7.21
N ILE A 45 2.93 9.32 7.54
CA ILE A 45 1.90 9.65 6.54
C ILE A 45 2.22 10.95 5.78
N ARG A 46 2.81 11.94 6.47
CA ARG A 46 3.23 13.21 5.86
C ARG A 46 4.30 13.04 4.79
N ARG A 47 5.17 12.03 4.92
CA ARG A 47 6.19 11.68 3.92
C ARG A 47 5.64 10.74 2.86
N TYR A 48 4.77 9.81 3.28
CA TYR A 48 4.23 8.77 2.42
C TYR A 48 3.28 9.32 1.35
N LEU A 49 2.35 10.22 1.70
CA LEU A 49 1.35 10.73 0.75
C LEU A 49 1.97 11.46 -0.45
N PRO A 50 2.93 12.40 -0.28
CA PRO A 50 3.59 13.03 -1.43
C PRO A 50 4.31 12.01 -2.33
N ILE A 51 5.00 11.03 -1.74
CA ILE A 51 5.71 9.98 -2.49
C ILE A 51 4.71 9.12 -3.27
N LEU A 52 3.57 8.78 -2.66
CA LEU A 52 2.52 8.02 -3.32
C LEU A 52 1.95 8.78 -4.54
N ILE A 53 1.73 10.09 -4.42
CA ILE A 53 1.25 10.92 -5.55
C ILE A 53 2.28 10.95 -6.68
N LEU A 54 3.56 11.14 -6.36
CA LEU A 54 4.63 11.14 -7.37
C LEU A 54 4.75 9.78 -8.05
N PHE A 55 4.68 8.69 -7.28
CA PHE A 55 4.68 7.34 -7.81
C PHE A 55 3.49 7.10 -8.75
N LYS A 56 2.28 7.51 -8.35
CA LYS A 56 1.06 7.43 -9.18
C LYS A 56 1.25 8.11 -10.53
N ARG A 57 1.71 9.36 -10.51
CA ARG A 57 1.99 10.12 -11.74
C ARG A 57 3.01 9.42 -12.63
N ARG A 58 4.09 8.90 -12.04
CA ARG A 58 5.12 8.15 -12.79
C ARG A 58 4.53 6.91 -13.45
N MET A 59 3.71 6.13 -12.74
CA MET A 59 3.07 4.93 -13.30
C MET A 59 2.07 5.28 -14.41
N ASP A 60 1.31 6.37 -14.26
CA ASP A 60 0.37 6.84 -15.28
C ASP A 60 1.07 7.27 -16.57
N LEU A 61 2.28 7.83 -16.47
CA LEU A 61 3.11 8.16 -17.63
C LEU A 61 3.74 6.93 -18.28
N LEU A 62 4.28 6.00 -17.49
CA LEU A 62 5.00 4.83 -18.01
C LEU A 62 4.06 3.73 -18.52
N TYR A 63 2.90 3.56 -17.87
CA TYR A 63 1.97 2.47 -18.10
C TYR A 63 0.53 2.98 -18.19
N PRO A 64 0.18 3.80 -19.21
CA PRO A 64 -1.15 4.40 -19.31
C PRO A 64 -2.25 3.35 -19.52
N MET A 65 -1.96 2.26 -20.25
CA MET A 65 -2.94 1.23 -20.63
C MET A 65 -3.43 0.38 -19.45
N THR A 66 -2.63 0.27 -18.38
CA THR A 66 -2.95 -0.56 -17.21
C THR A 66 -3.48 0.27 -16.04
N ARG A 67 -3.80 1.54 -16.27
CA ARG A 67 -4.23 2.49 -15.23
C ARG A 67 -5.52 2.08 -14.53
N GLU A 68 -6.49 1.60 -15.30
CA GLU A 68 -7.82 1.24 -14.79
C GLU A 68 -7.88 -0.20 -14.27
N SER A 69 -7.03 -1.09 -14.80
CA SER A 69 -7.01 -2.51 -14.43
C SER A 69 -6.17 -2.81 -13.19
N CYS A 70 -5.10 -2.07 -12.96
CA CYS A 70 -4.24 -2.23 -11.78
C CYS A 70 -4.60 -1.19 -10.70
N ALA A 71 -5.59 -1.52 -9.88
CA ALA A 71 -6.02 -0.65 -8.79
C ALA A 71 -4.94 -0.50 -7.71
N ILE A 72 -4.78 0.73 -7.27
CA ILE A 72 -4.00 1.11 -6.09
C ILE A 72 -4.90 0.87 -4.87
N GLU A 73 -4.49 -0.01 -3.93
CA GLU A 73 -5.26 -0.28 -2.70
C GLU A 73 -5.77 1.04 -2.11
N ASP A 74 -7.05 1.00 -1.81
CA ASP A 74 -7.89 2.08 -1.36
C ASP A 74 -7.20 2.97 -0.30
N GLU A 75 -7.13 4.27 -0.59
CA GLU A 75 -6.64 5.30 0.33
C GLU A 75 -7.47 5.36 1.62
N SER A 76 -8.69 4.78 1.63
CA SER A 76 -9.51 4.62 2.84
C SER A 76 -8.82 3.84 3.96
N ARG A 77 -7.83 2.99 3.64
CA ARG A 77 -7.02 2.28 4.64
C ARG A 77 -5.95 3.16 5.31
N LEU A 78 -5.77 4.39 4.81
CA LEU A 78 -4.85 5.38 5.36
C LEU A 78 -5.54 6.38 6.31
N TYR A 79 -6.88 6.38 6.41
CA TYR A 79 -7.65 7.28 7.28
C TYR A 79 -8.21 6.55 8.50
#